data_AF-A0A497G1W8-F1
#
_entry.id   AF-A0A497G1W8-F1
#
_cell.length_a   1.000
_cell.length_b   1.000
_cell.length_c   1.000
_cell.angle_alpha   90.00
_cell.angle_beta   90.00
_cell.angle_gamma   90.00
#
_symmetry.space_group_name_H-M   'P 1'
#
loop_
_entity.id
_entity.type
_entity.pdbx_description
1 polymer ?
#
loop_
_entity_poly.entity_id
_entity_poly.type
_entity_poly.pdbx_seq_one_letter_code
_entity_poly.pdbx_strand_id
1 'polypeptide(L)' 'MSEEKVAIYIPKSLYEKIKKQVEESGGEFKSVEDYIIFVLEELVKEEEEEEVYSPEEEEEIKKRLRALGYL' A
#
# COMPACT_ATOMS: atom_id res chain seq x y z
N MET A 1 -15.90 10.15 10.84
CA MET A 1 -16.88 10.07 9.73
C MET A 1 -16.84 8.63 9.26
N SER A 2 -17.98 7.94 9.18
CA SER A 2 -17.98 6.58 8.63
C SER A 2 -17.78 6.71 7.12
N GLU A 3 -16.63 6.27 6.63
CA GLU A 3 -16.39 6.17 5.18
C GLU A 3 -17.39 5.20 4.54
N GLU A 4 -17.76 5.47 3.30
CA GLU A 4 -18.59 4.56 2.51
C GLU A 4 -17.80 3.29 2.21
N LYS A 5 -18.38 2.13 2.56
CA LYS A 5 -17.74 0.82 2.37
C LYS A 5 -18.39 0.05 1.23
N VAL A 6 -17.57 -0.67 0.47
CA VAL A 6 -18.01 -1.56 -0.61
C VAL A 6 -17.86 -3.02 -0.17
N ALA A 7 -18.89 -3.84 -0.41
CA ALA A 7 -18.83 -5.27 -0.14
C ALA A 7 -18.12 -6.01 -1.29
N ILE A 8 -17.17 -6.87 -0.94
CA ILE A 8 -16.47 -7.73 -1.88
C ILE A 8 -16.66 -9.20 -1.52
N TYR A 9 -16.61 -10.07 -2.52
CA TYR A 9 -16.68 -11.52 -2.32
C TYR A 9 -15.31 -12.15 -2.57
N ILE A 10 -14.85 -12.95 -1.62
CA ILE A 10 -13.61 -13.72 -1.73
C ILE A 10 -13.88 -15.20 -1.47
N PRO A 11 -13.04 -16.12 -1.96
CA PRO A 11 -13.16 -17.54 -1.64
C PRO A 11 -13.14 -17.77 -0.13
N LYS A 12 -14.05 -18.60 0.38
CA LYS A 12 -14.13 -18.91 1.82
C LYS A 12 -12.80 -19.43 2.37
N SER A 13 -12.09 -20.24 1.60
CA SER A 13 -10.78 -20.78 1.99
C SER A 13 -9.73 -19.70 2.21
N LEU A 14 -9.80 -18.58 1.47
CA LEU A 14 -8.91 -17.43 1.67
C LEU A 14 -9.26 -16.67 2.94
N TYR A 15 -10.56 -16.43 3.17
CA TYR A 15 -11.03 -15.78 4.40
C TYR A 15 -10.59 -16.54 5.66
N GLU A 16 -10.71 -17.87 5.69
CA GLU A 16 -10.28 -18.68 6.84
C GLU A 16 -8.78 -18.57 7.11
N LYS A 17 -7.95 -18.49 6.06
CA LYS A 17 -6.50 -18.28 6.22
C LYS A 17 -6.20 -16.91 6.81
N ILE A 18 -6.85 -15.86 6.30
CA ILE A 18 -6.69 -14.49 6.81
C ILE A 18 -7.15 -14.41 8.26
N LYS A 19 -8.30 -15.00 8.58
CA LYS A 19 -8.83 -15.04 9.96
C LYS A 19 -7.83 -15.69 10.91
N LYS A 20 -7.25 -16.83 10.54
CA LYS A 20 -6.23 -17.50 11.33
C LYS A 20 -5.00 -16.60 11.56
N GLN A 21 -4.55 -15.89 10.53
CA GLN A 21 -3.42 -14.97 10.63
C GLN A 21 -3.70 -13.80 11.58
N VAL A 22 -4.92 -13.27 11.58
CA VAL A 22 -5.38 -12.24 12.54
C VAL A 22 -5.43 -12.77 13.96
N GLU A 23 -5.89 -14.01 14.18
CA GLU A 23 -5.88 -14.64 15.49
C GLU A 23 -4.43 -14.87 16.00
N GLU A 24 -3.52 -15.22 15.10
CA GLU A 24 -2.10 -15.45 15.40
C GLU A 24 -1.30 -14.16 15.61
N SER A 25 -1.79 -13.00 15.14
CA SER A 25 -1.10 -11.71 15.26
C SER A 25 -1.13 -11.10 16.67
N GLY A 26 -1.69 -11.81 17.66
CA GLY A 26 -1.64 -11.40 19.07
C GLY A 26 -2.41 -10.12 19.38
N GLY A 27 -3.37 -9.72 18.54
CA GLY A 27 -4.20 -8.53 18.74
C GLY A 27 -3.71 -7.27 18.02
N GLU A 28 -2.70 -7.38 17.13
CA GLU A 28 -2.28 -6.29 16.24
C GLU A 28 -3.44 -5.79 15.37
N PHE A 29 -4.31 -6.71 14.92
CA PHE A 29 -5.53 -6.39 14.17
C PHE A 29 -6.76 -6.74 14.99
N LYS A 30 -7.75 -5.83 15.04
CA LYS A 30 -8.99 -6.03 15.81
C LYS A 30 -10.02 -6.84 15.05
N SER A 31 -9.88 -6.92 13.72
CA SER A 31 -10.80 -7.65 12.85
C SER A 31 -10.11 -8.09 11.56
N VAL A 32 -10.75 -9.01 10.83
CA VAL A 32 -10.35 -9.40 9.48
C VAL A 32 -10.47 -8.23 8.50
N GLU A 33 -11.45 -7.36 8.71
CA GLU A 33 -11.64 -6.16 7.88
C GLU A 33 -10.46 -5.20 8.05
N ASP A 34 -10.04 -4.93 9.29
CA ASP A 34 -8.90 -4.05 9.60
C ASP A 34 -7.62 -4.55 8.92
N TYR A 35 -7.37 -5.85 8.97
CA TYR A 35 -6.22 -6.47 8.32
C TYR A 35 -6.27 -6.34 6.79
N ILE A 36 -7.43 -6.60 6.18
CA ILE A 36 -7.58 -6.50 4.73
C ILE A 36 -7.41 -5.05 4.26
N ILE A 37 -7.99 -4.08 4.98
CA ILE A 37 -7.83 -2.66 4.67
C ILE A 37 -6.35 -2.29 4.71
N PHE A 38 -5.64 -2.61 5.79
CA PHE A 38 -4.22 -2.32 5.92
C PHE A 38 -3.39 -2.88 4.76
N VAL A 39 -3.58 -4.16 4.42
CA VAL A 39 -2.83 -4.80 3.33
C VAL A 39 -3.14 -4.16 1.98
N LEU A 40 -4.41 -3.83 1.71
CA LEU A 40 -4.80 -3.20 0.45
C LEU A 40 -4.29 -1.75 0.36
N GLU A 41 -4.33 -0.99 1.45
CA GLU A 41 -3.78 0.37 1.49
C GLU A 41 -2.28 0.39 1.22
N GLU A 42 -1.50 -0.50 1.86
CA GLU A 42 -0.06 -0.56 1.63
C GLU A 42 0.28 -0.96 0.19
N LEU A 43 -0.46 -1.93 -0.38
CA LEU A 43 -0.29 -2.33 -1.79
C LEU A 43 -0.61 -1.20 -2.77
N VAL A 44 -1.65 -0.40 -2.51
CA VAL A 44 -2.05 0.72 -3.38
C VAL A 44 -1.10 1.91 -3.22
N LYS A 45 -0.60 2.17 -2.01
CA LYS A 45 0.40 3.23 -1.77
C LYS A 45 1.72 2.96 -2.49
N GLU A 46 2.18 1.71 -2.52
CA GLU A 46 3.39 1.35 -3.28
C GLU A 46 3.24 1.67 -4.78
N GLU A 47 2.04 1.55 -5.35
CA GLU A 47 1.77 1.95 -6.74
C GLU A 47 1.76 3.48 -6.94
N GLU A 48 1.40 4.27 -5.92
CA GLU A 48 1.44 5.74 -5.97
C GLU A 48 2.85 6.31 -5.72
N GLU A 49 3.69 5.63 -4.94
CA GLU A 49 5.07 6.03 -4.66
C GLU A 49 6.08 5.60 -5.74
N GLU A 50 5.74 4.75 -6.72
CA GLU A 50 6.65 4.46 -7.84
C GLU A 50 6.67 5.57 -8.93
N GLU A 51 5.77 6.56 -8.85
CA GLU A 51 5.79 7.78 -9.70
C GLU A 51 6.28 9.03 -8.93
N VAL A 52 7.33 8.95 -8.10
CA VAL A 52 7.81 10.14 -7.34
C VAL A 52 8.30 11.27 -8.24
N TYR A 53 8.70 10.99 -9.48
CA TYR A 53 9.13 12.02 -10.41
C TYR A 53 8.48 11.83 -11.77
N SER A 54 7.77 12.86 -12.21
CA SER A 54 7.44 12.99 -13.62
C SER A 54 8.73 13.00 -14.47
N PRO A 55 8.66 12.63 -15.76
CA PRO A 55 9.82 12.68 -16.65
C PRO A 55 10.52 14.06 -16.67
N GLU A 56 9.75 15.14 -16.45
CA GLU A 56 10.26 16.51 -16.37
C GLU A 56 11.07 16.75 -15.09
N GLU A 57 10.60 16.25 -13.94
CA GLU A 57 11.31 16.35 -12.66
C GLU A 57 12.60 15.54 -12.67
N GLU A 58 12.60 14.35 -13.29
CA GLU A 58 13.82 13.58 -13.49
C GLU A 58 14.86 14.34 -14.32
N GLU A 59 14.46 15.03 -15.40
CA GLU A 59 15.37 15.83 -16.20
C GLU A 59 15.96 17.00 -15.42
N GLU A 60 15.15 17.64 -14.57
CA GLU A 60 15.61 18.75 -13.74
C GLU A 60 16.60 18.28 -12.67
N ILE A 61 16.34 17.13 -12.05
CA ILE A 61 17.27 16.48 -11.12
C ILE A 61 18.58 16.11 -11.84
N LYS A 62 18.51 15.51 -13.04
CA LYS A 62 19.69 15.19 -13.85
C LYS A 62 20.50 16.44 -14.21
N LYS A 63 19.86 17.56 -14.54
CA LYS A 63 20.53 18.86 -14.79
C LYS A 63 21.24 19.38 -13.54
N ARG A 64 20.57 19.34 -12.38
CA ARG A 64 21.14 19.77 -11.09
C ARG A 64 22.33 18.90 -10.68
N LEU A 65 22.22 17.57 -10.82
CA LEU A 65 23.30 16.64 -10.47
C LEU A 65 24.54 16.83 -11.36
N ARG A 66 24.37 17.08 -12.66
CA ARG A 66 25.49 17.45 -13.57
C ARG A 66 26.14 18.76 -13.16
N ALA A 67 25.35 19.77 -12.79
CA ALA A 67 25.87 21.06 -12.34
C ALA A 67 26.66 20.95 -11.02
N LEU A 68 26.30 19.98 -10.18
CA LEU A 68 26.98 19.68 -8.93
C LEU A 68 28.15 18.67 -9.10
N GLY A 69 28.36 18.12 -10.31
CA GLY A 69 29.46 17.20 -10.61
C GLY A 69 29.27 15.77 -10.11
N TYR A 70 28.05 15.37 -9.78
CA TYR A 70 27.72 14.00 -9.36
C TYR A 70 27.42 13.06 -10.56
N LEU A 71 27.31 13.62 -11.77
CA LEU A 71 27.04 12.97 -13.07
C LEU A 71 27.89 13.65 -14.14
#